data_AF-A0A381Y4B7-F1
#
_entry.id   AF-A0A381Y4B7-F1
#
_cell.length_a   1.000
_cell.length_b   1.000
_cell.length_c   1.000
_cell.angle_alpha   90.00
_cell.angle_beta   90.00
_cell.angle_gamma   90.00
#
_symmetry.space_group_name_H-M   'P 1'
#
loop_
_entity.id
_entity.type
_entity.pdbx_description
1 polymer ?
#
loop_
_entity_poly.entity_id
_entity_poly.type
_entity_poly.pdbx_seq_one_letter_code
_entity_poly.pdbx_strand_id
1 'polypeptide(L)'
;MIEYLTTIIMKRSIIVISFSFYMLIGQRVVGYYPYWVQNEYPANNIDLNIVTHVNHAFAWPDENGNILHYDNMLNGSLNQTIHDGGGKILLSIGGWGNDEGFAAVAASSELRTLFISNLIDICDTYGYDGIDMNWEHPFSNEDRQNLNYLMSEMDSIFNVHNSELLITMAVPISNWAGQWYDFSILRSYIDYFNAMTYDIHGSWSGHAGHNSPLYPSPPGDPDGSCSTGINYLLYTREIPENKINLGLPFWGKKYITSDINGSFNGEVNDIRYYEIPGLIGNGWTFQWDSDAYCPYLIKDDQSKILTYDDPESIRYKCEYAIEKELGGVMIWALGYDMTSNGQELIQSIEQNYIENQHVQEYIIPDHFYLKAYPNPFNQNCKLEIEISKNIFIKVSIHDLLGDQVHIIINKVLSKGHHNFSWNAHDQLSGIYFIRTEIDDHVETRKIMLLK
;
A
#
# COMPACT_ATOMS: atom_id res chain seq x y z
N MET A 1 -78.93 1.21 19.05
CA MET A 1 -79.03 -0.22 18.69
C MET A 1 -77.92 -0.49 17.70
N ILE A 2 -76.86 -1.20 18.15
CA ILE A 2 -75.86 -1.94 17.35
C ILE A 2 -74.92 -1.06 16.49
N GLU A 3 -73.75 -0.68 17.01
CA GLU A 3 -72.41 -1.31 16.79
C GLU A 3 -71.86 -1.15 15.36
N TYR A 4 -70.70 -0.50 15.24
CA TYR A 4 -69.49 -1.08 14.65
C TYR A 4 -68.30 -0.12 14.91
N LEU A 5 -67.42 -0.52 15.82
CA LEU A 5 -66.06 0.02 15.96
C LEU A 5 -65.21 -0.57 14.83
N THR A 6 -64.58 0.28 14.02
CA THR A 6 -63.44 -0.12 13.18
C THR A 6 -62.23 0.71 13.57
N THR A 7 -61.33 0.07 14.29
CA THR A 7 -60.02 0.57 14.70
C THR A 7 -59.11 0.64 13.47
N ILE A 8 -58.78 1.85 13.00
CA ILE A 8 -57.77 2.05 11.96
C ILE A 8 -56.41 2.07 12.64
N ILE A 9 -55.65 0.98 12.51
CA ILE A 9 -54.24 0.92 12.90
C ILE A 9 -53.43 1.54 11.75
N MET A 10 -52.99 2.79 11.92
CA MET A 10 -51.98 3.40 11.06
C MET A 10 -50.62 2.72 11.30
N LYS A 11 -50.20 1.82 10.40
CA LYS A 11 -48.80 1.41 10.30
C LYS A 11 -47.99 2.58 9.74
N ARG A 12 -47.20 3.24 10.60
CA ARG A 12 -46.12 4.13 10.18
C ARG A 12 -45.00 3.26 9.59
N SER A 13 -44.89 3.22 8.27
CA SER A 13 -43.69 2.70 7.59
C SER A 13 -42.58 3.73 7.77
N ILE A 14 -41.59 3.41 8.61
CA ILE A 14 -40.32 4.14 8.67
C ILE A 14 -39.48 3.63 7.50
N ILE A 15 -39.36 4.43 6.45
CA ILE A 15 -38.42 4.17 5.34
C ILE A 15 -37.04 4.60 5.85
N VAL A 16 -36.24 3.63 6.30
CA VAL A 16 -34.81 3.85 6.56
C VAL A 16 -34.11 3.77 5.21
N ILE A 17 -33.85 4.93 4.58
CA ILE A 17 -33.00 5.01 3.40
C ILE A 17 -31.55 4.89 3.92
N SER A 18 -31.02 3.67 3.89
CA SER A 18 -29.58 3.44 4.08
C SER A 18 -28.87 3.87 2.80
N PHE A 19 -28.28 5.07 2.82
CA PHE A 19 -27.23 5.40 1.87
C PHE A 19 -25.98 4.59 2.26
N SER A 20 -25.72 3.51 1.53
CA SER A 20 -24.41 2.87 1.56
C SER A 20 -23.51 3.68 0.62
N PHE A 21 -22.78 4.64 1.18
CA PHE A 21 -21.66 5.26 0.47
C PHE A 21 -20.57 4.20 0.35
N TYR A 22 -20.48 3.54 -0.79
CA TYR A 22 -19.20 2.97 -1.20
C TYR A 22 -18.38 4.14 -1.71
N MET A 23 -17.45 4.65 -0.89
CA MET A 23 -16.30 5.31 -1.49
C MET A 23 -15.59 4.22 -2.29
N LEU A 24 -15.63 4.33 -3.61
CA LEU A 24 -14.51 3.85 -4.41
C LEU A 24 -13.30 4.64 -3.90
N ILE A 25 -12.54 4.04 -2.99
CA ILE A 25 -11.21 4.55 -2.66
C ILE A 25 -10.43 4.38 -3.96
N GLY A 26 -10.21 5.47 -4.70
CA GLY A 26 -9.29 5.44 -5.83
C GLY A 26 -7.93 5.03 -5.31
N GLN A 27 -7.50 3.80 -5.61
CA GLN A 27 -6.19 3.31 -5.23
C GLN A 27 -5.12 4.04 -6.04
N ARG A 28 -4.13 4.60 -5.34
CA ARG A 28 -3.09 5.43 -5.96
C ARG A 28 -1.96 4.57 -6.48
N VAL A 29 -1.50 4.87 -7.68
CA VAL A 29 -0.16 4.51 -8.14
C VAL A 29 0.63 5.80 -8.25
N VAL A 30 1.61 5.96 -7.36
CA VAL A 30 2.49 7.14 -7.33
C VAL A 30 3.80 6.76 -8.01
N GLY A 31 4.25 7.52 -9.00
CA GLY A 31 5.53 7.30 -9.65
C GLY A 31 6.49 8.46 -9.42
N TYR A 32 7.65 8.19 -8.81
CA TYR A 32 8.72 9.19 -8.79
C TYR A 32 9.33 9.31 -10.18
N TYR A 33 9.40 10.54 -10.69
CA TYR A 33 9.96 10.90 -12.00
C TYR A 33 11.17 11.81 -11.80
N PRO A 34 12.37 11.23 -11.68
CA PRO A 34 13.58 12.01 -11.49
C PRO A 34 13.96 12.86 -12.70
N TYR A 35 14.53 14.03 -12.46
CA TYR A 35 14.99 14.96 -13.48
C TYR A 35 16.01 14.29 -14.43
N TRP A 36 16.85 13.40 -13.90
CA TRP A 36 17.89 12.72 -14.68
C TRP A 36 17.39 11.62 -15.60
N VAL A 37 16.09 11.25 -15.58
CA VAL A 37 15.55 10.26 -16.54
C VAL A 37 14.83 10.89 -17.72
N GLN A 38 14.56 12.20 -17.71
CA GLN A 38 13.63 12.84 -18.66
C GLN A 38 14.10 12.81 -20.12
N ASN A 39 15.42 12.72 -20.34
CA ASN A 39 15.98 12.66 -21.69
C ASN A 39 15.72 11.29 -22.34
N GLU A 40 15.92 10.22 -21.58
CA GLU A 40 15.73 8.84 -22.03
C GLU A 40 14.27 8.37 -21.90
N TYR A 41 13.53 8.95 -20.96
CA TYR A 41 12.15 8.63 -20.63
C TYR A 41 11.32 9.92 -20.51
N PRO A 42 10.90 10.53 -21.64
CA PRO A 42 10.11 11.75 -21.62
C PRO A 42 8.72 11.53 -21.02
N ALA A 43 8.08 12.60 -20.54
CA ALA A 43 6.79 12.53 -19.85
C ALA A 43 5.66 11.84 -20.64
N ASN A 44 5.68 11.95 -21.98
CA ASN A 44 4.73 11.25 -22.87
C ASN A 44 4.82 9.72 -22.80
N ASN A 45 5.90 9.16 -22.25
CA ASN A 45 6.05 7.73 -22.06
C ASN A 45 5.46 7.24 -20.73
N ILE A 46 5.06 8.15 -19.82
CA ILE A 46 4.40 7.77 -18.58
C ILE A 46 3.00 7.26 -18.92
N ASP A 47 2.72 6.00 -18.59
CA ASP A 47 1.39 5.43 -18.76
C ASP A 47 0.45 5.93 -17.66
N LEU A 48 -0.31 6.97 -17.97
CA LEU A 48 -1.23 7.64 -17.04
C LEU A 48 -2.57 6.91 -16.87
N ASN A 49 -2.79 5.79 -17.58
CA ASN A 49 -3.88 4.87 -17.21
C ASN A 49 -3.52 4.07 -15.95
N ILE A 50 -2.22 3.93 -15.66
CA ILE A 50 -1.70 3.20 -14.52
C ILE A 50 -1.23 4.18 -13.45
N VAL A 51 -0.36 5.14 -13.81
CA VAL A 51 0.24 6.11 -12.88
C VAL A 51 -0.72 7.28 -12.65
N THR A 52 -1.29 7.33 -11.45
CA THR A 52 -2.26 8.36 -11.05
C THR A 52 -1.61 9.67 -10.58
N HIS A 53 -0.43 9.58 -9.97
CA HIS A 53 0.30 10.71 -9.40
C HIS A 53 1.78 10.61 -9.78
N VAL A 54 2.37 11.69 -10.24
CA VAL A 54 3.78 11.79 -10.60
C VAL A 54 4.48 12.70 -9.59
N ASN A 55 5.47 12.17 -8.87
CA ASN A 55 6.32 12.96 -7.99
C ASN A 55 7.57 13.38 -8.77
N HIS A 56 7.62 14.64 -9.20
CA HIS A 56 8.71 15.20 -9.99
C HIS A 56 9.91 15.51 -9.09
N ALA A 57 10.98 14.72 -9.22
CA ALA A 57 12.12 14.70 -8.31
C ALA A 57 13.38 15.32 -8.96
N PHE A 58 14.13 16.24 -8.35
CA PHE A 58 13.91 16.92 -7.08
C PHE A 58 14.24 18.40 -7.19
N ALA A 59 13.50 19.20 -6.42
CA ALA A 59 13.93 20.50 -5.95
C ALA A 59 14.30 20.38 -4.45
N TRP A 60 14.93 21.38 -3.84
CA TRP A 60 15.29 21.36 -2.42
C TRP A 60 15.45 22.76 -1.84
N PRO A 61 15.25 22.97 -0.53
CA PRO A 61 15.46 24.27 0.09
C PRO A 61 16.96 24.58 0.24
N ASP A 62 17.31 25.86 0.13
CA ASP A 62 18.53 26.40 0.75
C ASP A 62 18.25 26.94 2.16
N GLU A 63 19.31 27.33 2.89
CA GLU A 63 19.17 27.86 4.27
C GLU A 63 18.40 29.20 4.36
N ASN A 64 18.17 29.88 3.23
CA ASN A 64 17.47 31.16 3.17
C ASN A 64 15.98 31.01 2.78
N GLY A 65 15.49 29.77 2.61
CA GLY A 65 14.12 29.50 2.19
C GLY A 65 13.86 29.63 0.69
N ASN A 66 14.91 29.73 -0.13
CA ASN A 66 14.78 29.62 -1.59
C ASN A 66 14.65 28.15 -1.99
N ILE A 67 14.06 27.92 -3.17
CA ILE A 67 13.90 26.57 -3.72
C ILE A 67 14.91 26.39 -4.85
N LEU A 68 15.94 25.59 -4.59
CA LEU A 68 16.92 25.15 -5.57
C LEU A 68 16.36 23.98 -6.38
N HIS A 69 16.77 23.85 -7.63
CA HIS A 69 16.36 22.77 -8.52
C HIS A 69 17.37 22.62 -9.65
N TYR A 70 17.29 21.51 -10.39
CA TYR A 70 18.10 21.33 -11.59
C TYR A 70 17.70 22.33 -12.69
N ASP A 71 18.66 22.71 -13.54
CA ASP A 71 18.42 23.60 -14.67
C ASP A 71 17.31 23.05 -15.58
N ASN A 72 16.34 23.89 -15.94
CA ASN A 72 15.19 23.53 -16.79
C ASN A 72 14.27 22.42 -16.23
N MET A 73 14.41 22.05 -14.96
CA MET A 73 13.49 21.09 -14.32
C MET A 73 12.06 21.63 -14.30
N LEU A 74 11.86 22.85 -13.78
CA LEU A 74 10.52 23.44 -13.70
C LEU A 74 10.01 23.79 -15.09
N ASN A 75 9.01 23.03 -15.57
CA ASN A 75 8.52 23.12 -16.94
C ASN A 75 7.00 22.88 -16.99
N GLY A 76 6.23 23.94 -17.24
CA GLY A 76 4.77 23.86 -17.29
C GLY A 76 4.23 22.99 -18.44
N SER A 77 4.98 22.82 -19.53
CA SER A 77 4.55 21.93 -20.63
C SER A 77 4.65 20.45 -20.25
N LEU A 78 5.60 20.09 -19.39
CA LEU A 78 5.72 18.75 -18.82
C LEU A 78 4.52 18.49 -17.91
N ASN A 79 4.20 19.41 -17.01
CA ASN A 79 3.06 19.28 -16.11
C ASN A 79 1.74 19.19 -16.89
N GLN A 80 1.54 20.03 -17.91
CA GLN A 80 0.38 19.96 -18.79
C GLN A 80 0.25 18.59 -19.48
N THR A 81 1.37 17.97 -19.88
CA THR A 81 1.35 16.62 -20.47
C THR A 81 0.78 15.60 -19.49
N ILE A 82 1.13 15.70 -18.20
CA ILE A 82 0.60 14.82 -17.16
C ILE A 82 -0.90 15.06 -16.94
N HIS A 83 -1.32 16.33 -16.90
CA HIS A 83 -2.72 16.70 -16.74
C HIS A 83 -3.59 16.25 -17.92
N ASP A 84 -3.09 16.39 -19.15
CA ASP A 84 -3.79 15.98 -20.38
C ASP A 84 -4.04 14.47 -20.42
N GLY A 85 -3.17 13.67 -19.77
CA GLY A 85 -3.36 12.24 -19.58
C GLY A 85 -4.18 11.86 -18.33
N GLY A 86 -4.66 12.84 -17.56
CA GLY A 86 -5.51 12.63 -16.38
C GLY A 86 -4.76 12.38 -15.07
N GLY A 87 -3.43 12.49 -15.06
CA GLY A 87 -2.61 12.34 -13.85
C GLY A 87 -2.51 13.64 -13.06
N LYS A 88 -2.06 13.51 -11.80
CA LYS A 88 -1.58 14.64 -10.98
C LYS A 88 -0.06 14.68 -10.98
N ILE A 89 0.53 15.87 -10.81
CA ILE A 89 1.97 16.05 -10.68
C ILE A 89 2.31 16.90 -9.46
N LEU A 90 3.13 16.35 -8.56
CA LEU A 90 3.62 17.03 -7.37
C LEU A 90 5.11 17.32 -7.52
N LEU A 91 5.56 18.46 -7.02
CA LEU A 91 7.00 18.74 -6.93
C LEU A 91 7.55 18.05 -5.68
N SER A 92 8.51 17.14 -5.85
CA SER A 92 9.17 16.49 -4.72
C SER A 92 10.35 17.31 -4.25
N ILE A 93 10.34 17.65 -2.96
CA ILE A 93 11.34 18.50 -2.30
C ILE A 93 12.25 17.63 -1.45
N GLY A 94 13.55 17.64 -1.73
CA GLY A 94 14.57 16.92 -1.00
C GLY A 94 15.14 15.73 -1.76
N GLY A 95 15.06 14.54 -1.15
CA GLY A 95 15.74 13.33 -1.58
C GLY A 95 17.11 13.16 -0.94
N TRP A 96 17.63 11.93 -0.98
CA TRP A 96 18.94 11.59 -0.43
C TRP A 96 20.06 12.53 -0.92
N GLY A 97 20.65 13.29 0.02
CA GLY A 97 21.75 14.24 -0.23
C GLY A 97 21.33 15.65 -0.65
N ASN A 98 20.03 15.94 -0.75
CA ASN A 98 19.47 17.25 -1.09
C ASN A 98 18.66 17.83 0.09
N ASP A 99 19.20 17.78 1.31
CA ASP A 99 18.46 18.12 2.54
C ASP A 99 19.03 19.33 3.31
N GLU A 100 20.09 19.97 2.79
CA GLU A 100 20.89 20.99 3.48
C GLU A 100 20.06 22.14 4.09
N GLY A 101 19.07 22.66 3.35
CA GLY A 101 18.25 23.79 3.81
C GLY A 101 17.12 23.43 4.77
N PHE A 102 16.74 22.16 4.93
CA PHE A 102 15.50 21.81 5.64
C PHE A 102 15.53 22.23 7.11
N ALA A 103 16.64 21.97 7.82
CA ALA A 103 16.73 22.28 9.24
C ALA A 103 16.61 23.79 9.49
N ALA A 104 17.29 24.61 8.69
CA ALA A 104 17.24 26.07 8.78
C ALA A 104 15.84 26.61 8.48
N VAL A 105 15.22 26.16 7.37
CA VAL A 105 13.88 26.58 6.98
C VAL A 105 12.85 26.18 8.01
N ALA A 106 12.87 24.93 8.49
CA ALA A 106 11.89 24.45 9.45
C ALA A 106 11.99 25.16 10.81
N ALA A 107 13.18 25.62 11.21
CA ALA A 107 13.41 26.23 12.52
C ALA A 107 12.88 27.67 12.67
N SER A 108 12.76 28.44 11.58
CA SER A 108 12.31 29.85 11.63
C SER A 108 10.91 30.02 11.05
N SER A 109 10.01 30.66 11.80
CA SER A 109 8.65 30.96 11.32
C SER A 109 8.66 31.86 10.08
N GLU A 110 9.59 32.81 10.02
CA GLU A 110 9.78 33.67 8.86
C GLU A 110 10.23 32.87 7.62
N LEU A 111 11.21 31.97 7.79
CA LEU A 111 11.70 31.14 6.69
C LEU A 111 10.67 30.10 6.25
N ARG A 112 9.92 29.50 7.17
CA ARG A 112 8.79 28.61 6.81
C ARG A 112 7.77 29.34 5.96
N THR A 113 7.37 30.56 6.37
CA THR A 113 6.41 31.37 5.61
C THR A 113 6.93 31.70 4.21
N LEU A 114 8.19 32.12 4.09
CA LEU A 114 8.82 32.41 2.80
C LEU A 114 8.90 31.17 1.91
N PHE A 115 9.35 30.05 2.46
CA PHE A 115 9.48 28.79 1.75
C PHE A 115 8.12 28.29 1.23
N ILE A 116 7.08 28.32 2.07
CA ILE A 116 5.71 27.94 1.68
C ILE A 116 5.18 28.87 0.57
N SER A 117 5.43 30.18 0.66
CA SER A 117 5.06 31.13 -0.39
C SER A 117 5.76 30.81 -1.71
N ASN A 118 7.06 30.50 -1.68
CA ASN A 118 7.82 30.14 -2.88
C ASN A 118 7.30 28.84 -3.50
N LEU A 119 6.88 27.86 -2.69
CA LEU A 119 6.27 26.62 -3.18
C LEU A 119 4.95 26.89 -3.90
N ILE A 120 4.11 27.78 -3.34
CA ILE A 120 2.87 28.22 -3.97
C ILE A 120 3.15 28.90 -5.30
N ASP A 121 4.10 29.84 -5.35
CA ASP A 121 4.46 30.53 -6.59
C ASP A 121 4.90 29.56 -7.68
N ILE A 122 5.65 28.50 -7.33
CA ILE A 122 6.02 27.43 -8.26
C ILE A 122 4.79 26.62 -8.70
N CYS A 123 3.90 26.24 -7.77
CA CYS A 123 2.69 25.49 -8.11
C CYS A 123 1.82 26.28 -9.09
N ASP A 124 1.57 27.56 -8.82
CA ASP A 124 0.75 28.44 -9.65
C ASP A 124 1.42 28.71 -11.02
N THR A 125 2.74 28.90 -11.04
CA THR A 125 3.47 29.24 -12.28
C THR A 125 3.60 28.05 -13.23
N TYR A 126 3.86 26.86 -12.70
CA TYR A 126 4.16 25.67 -13.51
C TYR A 126 3.04 24.64 -13.52
N GLY A 127 1.97 24.84 -12.74
CA GLY A 127 0.83 23.93 -12.67
C GLY A 127 1.18 22.64 -11.93
N TYR A 128 1.70 22.72 -10.71
CA TYR A 128 1.80 21.55 -9.83
C TYR A 128 0.54 21.41 -8.98
N ASP A 129 0.14 20.17 -8.72
CA ASP A 129 -1.04 19.81 -7.90
C ASP A 129 -0.71 19.67 -6.42
N GLY A 130 0.52 19.98 -6.00
CA GLY A 130 0.95 19.85 -4.63
C GLY A 130 2.44 19.61 -4.48
N ILE A 131 2.83 19.34 -3.24
CA ILE A 131 4.22 19.16 -2.81
C ILE A 131 4.38 17.80 -2.15
N ASP A 132 5.41 17.07 -2.56
CA ASP A 132 5.87 15.85 -1.90
C ASP A 132 7.11 16.16 -1.07
N MET A 133 7.00 16.06 0.26
CA MET A 133 8.11 16.32 1.18
C MET A 133 8.98 15.09 1.33
N ASN A 134 10.26 15.21 1.00
CA ASN A 134 11.23 14.13 1.10
C ASN A 134 12.51 14.56 1.83
N TRP A 135 12.38 14.95 3.10
CA TRP A 135 13.53 15.18 3.98
C TRP A 135 14.05 13.85 4.52
N GLU A 136 15.24 13.42 4.07
CA GLU A 136 15.87 12.14 4.43
C GLU A 136 17.20 12.34 5.20
N HIS A 137 17.18 12.62 6.50
CA HIS A 137 16.05 12.63 7.43
C HIS A 137 16.22 13.76 8.47
N PRO A 138 15.14 14.23 9.13
CA PRO A 138 15.30 14.94 10.40
C PRO A 138 16.07 14.02 11.38
N PHE A 139 16.98 14.61 12.17
CA PHE A 139 17.92 13.84 12.99
C PHE A 139 17.99 14.28 14.46
N SER A 140 17.09 15.19 14.87
CA SER A 140 17.01 15.69 16.24
C SER A 140 15.56 15.87 16.72
N ASN A 141 15.38 16.00 18.04
CA ASN A 141 14.08 16.36 18.62
C ASN A 141 13.62 17.76 18.21
N GLU A 142 14.57 18.64 17.87
CA GLU A 142 14.29 19.98 17.38
C GLU A 142 13.75 19.91 15.94
N ASP A 143 14.43 19.19 15.05
CA ASP A 143 13.95 18.96 13.67
C ASP A 143 12.57 18.31 13.67
N ARG A 144 12.36 17.33 14.54
CA ARG A 144 11.05 16.66 14.71
C ARG A 144 9.94 17.66 15.03
N GLN A 145 10.17 18.60 15.93
CA GLN A 145 9.17 19.62 16.30
C GLN A 145 9.01 20.66 15.20
N ASN A 146 10.11 21.08 14.58
CA ASN A 146 10.13 22.07 13.53
C ASN A 146 9.43 21.58 12.25
N LEU A 147 9.58 20.31 11.91
CA LEU A 147 8.83 19.67 10.83
C LEU A 147 7.31 19.72 11.09
N ASN A 148 6.87 19.52 12.33
CA ASN A 148 5.45 19.65 12.67
C ASN A 148 4.93 21.06 12.41
N TYR A 149 5.69 22.09 12.80
CA TYR A 149 5.31 23.48 12.53
C TYR A 149 5.22 23.73 11.03
N LEU A 150 6.24 23.31 10.27
CA LEU A 150 6.26 23.44 8.81
C LEU A 150 5.05 22.78 8.15
N MET A 151 4.74 21.53 8.49
CA MET A 151 3.59 20.84 7.89
C MET A 151 2.25 21.47 8.29
N SER A 152 2.09 21.88 9.56
CA SER A 152 0.85 22.53 10.01
C SER A 152 0.62 23.91 9.37
N GLU A 153 1.69 24.69 9.17
CA GLU A 153 1.61 26.00 8.53
C GLU A 153 1.36 25.85 7.03
N MET A 154 2.04 24.89 6.38
CA MET A 154 1.86 24.61 4.95
C MET A 154 0.43 24.15 4.64
N ASP A 155 -0.12 23.21 5.41
CA ASP A 155 -1.51 22.75 5.28
C ASP A 155 -2.52 23.91 5.41
N SER A 156 -2.38 24.72 6.46
CA SER A 156 -3.25 25.87 6.70
C SER A 156 -3.19 26.90 5.56
N ILE A 157 -1.98 27.22 5.08
CA ILE A 157 -1.78 28.21 4.01
C ILE A 157 -2.27 27.65 2.67
N PHE A 158 -1.95 26.39 2.34
CA PHE A 158 -2.43 25.72 1.13
C PHE A 158 -3.95 25.67 1.11
N ASN A 159 -4.60 25.27 2.20
CA ASN A 159 -6.06 25.20 2.27
C ASN A 159 -6.75 26.56 2.07
N VAL A 160 -6.11 27.67 2.49
CA VAL A 160 -6.62 29.02 2.22
C VAL A 160 -6.38 29.46 0.78
N HIS A 161 -5.22 29.12 0.20
CA HIS A 161 -4.84 29.48 -1.17
C HIS A 161 -5.60 28.65 -2.22
N ASN A 162 -5.48 27.33 -2.12
CA ASN A 162 -6.15 26.33 -2.93
C ASN A 162 -6.23 25.00 -2.16
N SER A 163 -7.41 24.64 -1.68
CA SER A 163 -7.67 23.41 -0.93
C SER A 163 -7.51 22.11 -1.74
N GLU A 164 -7.25 22.20 -3.04
CA GLU A 164 -6.95 21.03 -3.89
C GLU A 164 -5.45 20.70 -3.94
N LEU A 165 -4.57 21.59 -3.45
CA LEU A 165 -3.14 21.33 -3.37
C LEU A 165 -2.86 20.22 -2.36
N LEU A 166 -2.14 19.20 -2.81
CA LEU A 166 -1.77 18.05 -1.99
C LEU A 166 -0.48 18.30 -1.21
N ILE A 167 -0.40 17.72 -0.01
CA ILE A 167 0.81 17.60 0.78
C ILE A 167 1.06 16.12 1.03
N THR A 168 2.12 15.58 0.44
CA THR A 168 2.51 14.17 0.59
C THR A 168 3.90 14.06 1.21
N MET A 169 4.27 12.88 1.68
CA MET A 169 5.60 12.71 2.29
C MET A 169 6.16 11.32 2.05
N ALA A 170 7.41 11.25 1.61
CA ALA A 170 8.21 10.03 1.65
C ALA A 170 8.72 9.78 3.07
N VAL A 171 8.54 8.57 3.58
CA VAL A 171 8.83 8.26 5.00
C VAL A 171 9.61 6.97 5.19
N PRO A 172 10.52 6.94 6.19
CA PRO A 172 11.25 5.73 6.55
C PRO A 172 10.32 4.72 7.20
N ILE A 173 10.65 3.45 7.03
CA ILE A 173 9.83 2.32 7.47
C ILE A 173 10.33 1.65 8.76
N SER A 174 11.31 2.25 9.44
CA SER A 174 11.86 1.73 10.69
C SER A 174 12.00 2.82 11.75
N ASN A 175 12.17 2.42 13.00
CA ASN A 175 12.34 3.35 14.11
C ASN A 175 13.68 4.09 14.08
N TRP A 176 14.68 3.61 13.32
CA TRP A 176 15.99 4.23 13.25
C TRP A 176 15.91 5.70 12.80
N ALA A 177 15.27 5.96 11.65
CA ALA A 177 14.98 7.31 11.18
C ALA A 177 13.58 7.78 11.61
N GLY A 178 12.58 6.89 11.62
CA GLY A 178 11.20 7.28 11.86
C GLY A 178 10.91 7.82 13.28
N GLN A 179 11.82 7.65 14.24
CA GLN A 179 11.70 8.29 15.56
C GLN A 179 11.75 9.83 15.53
N TRP A 180 12.32 10.41 14.46
CA TRP A 180 12.43 11.84 14.25
C TRP A 180 11.23 12.45 13.51
N TYR A 181 10.22 11.64 13.22
CA TYR A 181 8.96 12.07 12.61
C TYR A 181 7.84 11.91 13.65
N ASP A 182 7.11 12.99 13.94
CA ASP A 182 5.95 12.91 14.83
C ASP A 182 4.68 12.49 14.07
N PHE A 183 4.59 11.21 13.72
CA PHE A 183 3.46 10.67 12.98
C PHE A 183 2.09 10.92 13.64
N SER A 184 2.04 11.11 14.96
CA SER A 184 0.79 11.43 15.67
C SER A 184 0.21 12.79 15.26
N ILE A 185 1.08 13.73 14.89
CA ILE A 185 0.75 15.07 14.40
C ILE A 185 0.68 15.07 12.87
N LEU A 186 1.75 14.58 12.22
CA LEU A 186 1.94 14.63 10.77
C LEU A 186 0.78 14.00 9.99
N ARG A 187 0.17 12.91 10.51
CA ARG A 187 -0.99 12.25 9.87
C ARG A 187 -2.22 13.14 9.70
N SER A 188 -2.29 14.28 10.38
CA SER A 188 -3.39 15.25 10.27
C SER A 188 -3.22 16.24 9.12
N TYR A 189 -1.98 16.45 8.64
CA TYR A 189 -1.62 17.51 7.67
C TYR A 189 -1.10 16.96 6.34
N ILE A 190 -0.86 15.66 6.26
CA ILE A 190 -0.31 14.99 5.07
C ILE A 190 -1.40 14.12 4.47
N ASP A 191 -1.71 14.29 3.18
CA ASP A 191 -2.74 13.53 2.46
C ASP A 191 -2.44 12.04 2.41
N TYR A 192 -1.20 11.68 2.09
CA TYR A 192 -0.71 10.31 2.14
C TYR A 192 0.81 10.24 2.24
N PHE A 193 1.28 9.08 2.69
CA PHE A 193 2.67 8.75 2.94
C PHE A 193 3.16 7.72 1.92
N ASN A 194 4.28 8.02 1.29
CA ASN A 194 5.00 7.11 0.42
C ASN A 194 6.02 6.34 1.26
N ALA A 195 5.69 5.10 1.63
CA ALA A 195 6.57 4.29 2.46
C ALA A 195 7.76 3.79 1.63
N MET A 196 8.97 4.15 2.03
CA MET A 196 10.21 3.72 1.36
C MET A 196 10.53 2.27 1.76
N THR A 197 9.72 1.31 1.31
CA THR A 197 9.86 -0.13 1.58
C THR A 197 10.92 -0.79 0.69
N TYR A 198 12.05 -0.13 0.51
CA TYR A 198 13.23 -0.57 -0.22
C TYR A 198 14.46 -0.06 0.52
N ASP A 199 15.68 -0.34 0.02
CA ASP A 199 16.91 -0.13 0.78
C ASP A 199 16.87 -0.82 2.17
N ILE A 200 16.23 -1.99 2.23
CA ILE A 200 16.17 -2.79 3.45
C ILE A 200 17.55 -3.38 3.75
N HIS A 201 18.21 -3.88 2.71
CA HIS A 201 19.60 -4.32 2.78
C HIS A 201 20.49 -3.48 1.87
N GLY A 202 21.74 -3.28 2.30
CA GLY A 202 22.71 -2.48 1.56
C GLY A 202 24.13 -2.65 2.08
N SER A 203 24.99 -1.66 1.81
CA SER A 203 26.37 -1.64 2.30
C SER A 203 26.49 -1.52 3.82
N TRP A 204 25.41 -1.08 4.48
CA TRP A 204 25.28 -0.98 5.95
C TRP A 204 24.88 -2.30 6.62
N SER A 205 24.40 -3.28 5.86
CA SER A 205 23.94 -4.58 6.40
C SER A 205 25.11 -5.50 6.75
N GLY A 206 24.90 -6.37 7.75
CA GLY A 206 25.88 -7.38 8.16
C GLY A 206 26.03 -8.54 7.17
N HIS A 207 25.10 -8.67 6.23
CA HIS A 207 25.06 -9.70 5.19
C HIS A 207 24.40 -9.16 3.92
N ALA A 208 24.56 -9.89 2.82
CA ALA A 208 23.85 -9.59 1.60
C ALA A 208 22.38 -9.96 1.76
N GLY A 209 21.49 -9.16 1.18
CA GLY A 209 20.06 -9.35 1.29
C GLY A 209 19.31 -8.70 0.14
N HIS A 210 18.00 -8.88 0.10
CA HIS A 210 17.16 -8.28 -0.92
C HIS A 210 17.00 -6.77 -0.70
N ASN A 211 16.91 -6.00 -1.78
CA ASN A 211 16.64 -4.56 -1.71
C ASN A 211 15.29 -4.28 -1.02
N SER A 212 14.26 -5.06 -1.37
CA SER A 212 12.89 -4.88 -0.91
C SER A 212 12.20 -6.23 -0.70
N PRO A 213 12.67 -7.09 0.23
CA PRO A 213 12.01 -8.35 0.53
C PRO A 213 10.58 -8.09 1.04
N LEU A 214 9.58 -8.83 0.55
CA LEU A 214 8.20 -8.69 1.04
C LEU A 214 8.09 -9.15 2.51
N TYR A 215 8.68 -10.29 2.83
CA TYR A 215 8.84 -10.83 4.18
C TYR A 215 10.32 -11.05 4.52
N PRO A 216 10.71 -11.12 5.80
CA PRO A 216 12.12 -11.28 6.18
C PRO A 216 12.71 -12.57 5.61
N SER A 217 13.89 -12.49 5.01
CA SER A 217 14.67 -13.65 4.53
C SER A 217 16.10 -13.55 5.07
N PRO A 218 16.54 -14.50 5.92
CA PRO A 218 15.76 -15.64 6.41
C PRO A 218 14.63 -15.17 7.36
N PRO A 219 13.65 -16.03 7.67
CA PRO A 219 12.61 -15.69 8.64
C PRO A 219 13.21 -15.23 9.98
N GLY A 220 12.86 -14.02 10.41
CA GLY A 220 13.40 -13.40 11.61
C GLY A 220 14.65 -12.54 11.40
N ASP A 221 15.01 -12.24 10.15
CA ASP A 221 16.05 -11.25 9.83
C ASP A 221 15.79 -9.91 10.57
N PRO A 222 16.78 -9.39 11.34
CA PRO A 222 16.64 -8.14 12.06
C PRO A 222 16.58 -6.89 11.18
N ASP A 223 17.10 -6.92 9.95
CA ASP A 223 17.07 -5.77 9.03
C ASP A 223 15.63 -5.53 8.50
N GLY A 224 14.81 -6.57 8.48
CA GLY A 224 13.37 -6.49 8.25
C GLY A 224 12.94 -6.75 6.80
N SER A 225 11.82 -6.15 6.41
CA SER A 225 11.11 -6.38 5.14
C SER A 225 10.04 -5.29 4.90
N CYS A 226 9.43 -5.32 3.72
CA CYS A 226 8.25 -4.50 3.41
C CYS A 226 7.16 -4.71 4.46
N SER A 227 6.87 -5.97 4.80
CA SER A 227 5.81 -6.31 5.78
C SER A 227 6.11 -5.75 7.17
N THR A 228 7.35 -5.86 7.66
CA THR A 228 7.73 -5.29 8.96
C THR A 228 7.65 -3.77 8.95
N GLY A 229 8.03 -3.15 7.82
CA GLY A 229 7.98 -1.70 7.65
C GLY A 229 6.55 -1.15 7.63
N ILE A 230 5.67 -1.77 6.86
CA ILE A 230 4.25 -1.43 6.82
C ILE A 230 3.59 -1.65 8.19
N ASN A 231 3.90 -2.77 8.87
CA ASN A 231 3.38 -3.02 10.21
C ASN A 231 3.86 -1.97 11.24
N TYR A 232 5.10 -1.47 11.10
CA TYR A 232 5.58 -0.38 11.92
C TYR A 232 4.77 0.90 11.67
N LEU A 233 4.52 1.28 10.42
CA LEU A 233 3.71 2.47 10.09
C LEU A 233 2.25 2.33 10.57
N LEU A 234 1.63 1.18 10.33
CA LEU A 234 0.24 0.92 10.73
C LEU A 234 0.06 0.84 12.24
N TYR A 235 0.87 0.03 12.93
CA TYR A 235 0.57 -0.36 14.31
C TYR A 235 1.44 0.36 15.34
N THR A 236 2.64 0.78 14.97
CA THR A 236 3.51 1.56 15.87
C THR A 236 3.31 3.05 15.70
N ARG A 237 3.13 3.51 14.45
CA ARG A 237 2.91 4.92 14.13
C ARG A 237 1.45 5.29 13.92
N GLU A 238 0.55 4.31 13.92
CA GLU A 238 -0.89 4.51 13.83
C GLU A 238 -1.30 5.37 12.62
N ILE A 239 -0.59 5.22 11.49
CA ILE A 239 -0.98 5.84 10.23
C ILE A 239 -2.13 4.99 9.66
N PRO A 240 -3.27 5.59 9.29
CA PRO A 240 -4.36 4.87 8.63
C PRO A 240 -3.89 4.18 7.34
N GLU A 241 -4.33 2.95 7.12
CA GLU A 241 -3.99 2.11 5.97
C GLU A 241 -4.20 2.82 4.63
N ASN A 242 -5.34 3.51 4.49
CA ASN A 242 -5.71 4.25 3.29
C ASN A 242 -4.83 5.50 3.01
N LYS A 243 -3.94 5.87 3.93
CA LYS A 243 -2.95 6.95 3.77
C LYS A 243 -1.54 6.43 3.51
N ILE A 244 -1.31 5.13 3.42
CA ILE A 244 0.02 4.56 3.15
C ILE A 244 0.05 4.02 1.72
N ASN A 245 1.11 4.35 0.97
CA ASN A 245 1.43 3.71 -0.29
C ASN A 245 2.66 2.80 -0.10
N LEU A 246 2.59 1.55 -0.55
CA LEU A 246 3.70 0.59 -0.51
C LEU A 246 4.75 0.92 -1.59
N GLY A 247 6.01 1.14 -1.20
CA GLY A 247 7.13 1.39 -2.12
C GLY A 247 7.58 0.16 -2.89
N LEU A 248 7.79 0.32 -4.20
CA LEU A 248 8.20 -0.67 -5.17
C LEU A 248 9.49 -0.17 -5.87
N PRO A 249 10.65 -0.76 -5.61
CA PRO A 249 11.88 -0.35 -6.26
C PRO A 249 12.01 -1.00 -7.64
N PHE A 250 12.25 -0.19 -8.67
CA PHE A 250 12.58 -0.67 -10.01
C PHE A 250 14.11 -0.78 -10.19
N TRP A 251 14.76 -1.28 -9.15
CA TRP A 251 16.21 -1.42 -9.09
C TRP A 251 16.61 -2.41 -7.98
N GLY A 252 17.85 -2.84 -8.03
CA GLY A 252 18.39 -3.92 -7.22
C GLY A 252 19.78 -3.66 -6.67
N LYS A 253 20.28 -4.57 -5.82
CA LYS A 253 21.58 -4.47 -5.15
C LYS A 253 22.52 -5.57 -5.61
N LYS A 254 23.73 -5.21 -6.02
CA LYS A 254 24.78 -6.14 -6.44
C LYS A 254 25.85 -6.26 -5.35
N TYR A 255 26.08 -7.49 -4.90
CA TYR A 255 27.04 -7.82 -3.84
C TYR A 255 28.18 -8.69 -4.38
N ILE A 256 29.37 -8.56 -3.80
CA ILE A 256 30.50 -9.48 -4.03
C ILE A 256 30.43 -10.61 -3.01
N THR A 257 29.53 -11.56 -3.28
CA THR A 257 29.33 -12.82 -2.56
C THR A 257 28.58 -13.78 -3.48
N SER A 258 28.54 -15.07 -3.16
CA SER A 258 27.66 -16.06 -3.79
C SER A 258 26.45 -16.43 -2.96
N ASP A 259 26.41 -16.00 -1.70
CA ASP A 259 25.47 -16.48 -0.71
C ASP A 259 24.51 -15.36 -0.31
N ILE A 260 23.23 -15.53 -0.63
CA ILE A 260 22.18 -14.68 -0.09
C ILE A 260 22.14 -14.91 1.43
N ASN A 261 22.05 -13.84 2.21
CA ASN A 261 22.14 -13.88 3.68
C ASN A 261 23.54 -14.21 4.23
N GLY A 262 24.55 -14.30 3.36
CA GLY A 262 25.96 -14.45 3.72
C GLY A 262 26.71 -13.13 3.76
N SER A 263 27.90 -13.12 4.35
CA SER A 263 28.80 -11.96 4.30
C SER A 263 29.22 -11.62 2.87
N PHE A 264 29.48 -10.34 2.62
CA PHE A 264 29.98 -9.85 1.33
C PHE A 264 31.24 -9.01 1.53
N ASN A 265 31.96 -8.77 0.44
CA ASN A 265 33.14 -7.92 0.43
C ASN A 265 32.92 -6.66 -0.40
N GLY A 266 33.62 -5.57 -0.07
CA GLY A 266 33.68 -4.37 -0.90
C GLY A 266 32.35 -3.64 -1.04
N GLU A 267 32.19 -2.96 -2.17
CA GLU A 267 31.05 -2.08 -2.44
C GLU A 267 29.80 -2.85 -2.87
N VAL A 268 28.66 -2.43 -2.33
CA VAL A 268 27.33 -2.81 -2.80
C VAL A 268 26.90 -1.76 -3.83
N ASN A 269 26.53 -2.22 -5.02
CA ASN A 269 26.18 -1.32 -6.12
C ASN A 269 24.71 -1.42 -6.47
N ASP A 270 24.10 -0.27 -6.72
CA ASP A 270 22.72 -0.16 -7.19
C ASP A 270 22.66 -0.43 -8.69
N ILE A 271 21.73 -1.27 -9.14
CA ILE A 271 21.57 -1.66 -10.55
C ILE A 271 20.11 -1.43 -10.95
N ARG A 272 19.86 -0.65 -12.00
CA ARG A 272 18.50 -0.34 -12.43
C ARG A 272 17.86 -1.55 -13.11
N TYR A 273 16.55 -1.73 -13.00
CA TYR A 273 15.88 -2.91 -13.53
C TYR A 273 16.17 -3.14 -15.01
N TYR A 274 16.19 -2.09 -15.85
CA TYR A 274 16.46 -2.24 -17.28
C TYR A 274 17.80 -2.93 -17.62
N GLU A 275 18.76 -2.94 -16.68
CA GLU A 275 20.06 -3.60 -16.85
C GLU A 275 20.02 -5.11 -16.53
N ILE A 276 18.97 -5.60 -15.86
CA ILE A 276 18.94 -6.91 -15.21
C ILE A 276 18.41 -8.02 -16.13
N PRO A 277 17.26 -7.89 -16.84
CA PRO A 277 16.71 -8.97 -17.65
C PRO A 277 17.71 -9.55 -18.67
N GLY A 278 18.54 -8.70 -19.28
CA GLY A 278 19.56 -9.11 -20.25
C GLY A 278 20.71 -9.94 -19.68
N LEU A 279 20.83 -10.04 -18.35
CA LEU A 279 21.83 -10.86 -17.67
C LEU A 279 21.40 -12.32 -17.52
N ILE A 280 20.09 -12.58 -17.48
CA ILE A 280 19.52 -13.91 -17.19
C ILE A 280 19.88 -14.88 -18.31
N GLY A 281 20.58 -15.96 -17.97
CA GLY A 281 21.10 -16.93 -18.95
C GLY A 281 22.32 -16.44 -19.74
N ASN A 282 22.85 -15.25 -19.43
CA ASN A 282 24.03 -14.64 -20.05
C ASN A 282 25.12 -14.33 -19.01
N GLY A 283 25.62 -15.38 -18.36
CA GLY A 283 26.62 -15.26 -17.29
C GLY A 283 26.02 -15.13 -15.88
N TRP A 284 24.70 -15.11 -15.78
CA TRP A 284 23.95 -15.07 -14.53
C TRP A 284 22.79 -16.06 -14.55
N THR A 285 22.59 -16.71 -13.40
CA THR A 285 21.54 -17.71 -13.19
C THR A 285 20.48 -17.16 -12.24
N PHE A 286 19.22 -17.22 -12.67
CA PHE A 286 18.05 -16.83 -11.88
C PHE A 286 17.83 -17.74 -10.68
N GLN A 287 17.44 -17.15 -9.55
CA GLN A 287 17.02 -17.81 -8.33
C GLN A 287 15.76 -17.11 -7.78
N TRP A 288 14.92 -17.87 -7.08
CA TRP A 288 13.76 -17.36 -6.37
C TRP A 288 13.90 -17.63 -4.88
N ASP A 289 13.77 -16.58 -4.07
CA ASP A 289 13.71 -16.68 -2.62
C ASP A 289 12.25 -16.71 -2.16
N SER A 290 11.79 -17.88 -1.73
CA SER A 290 10.41 -18.09 -1.29
C SER A 290 10.09 -17.50 0.09
N ASP A 291 11.10 -17.16 0.89
CA ASP A 291 10.89 -16.47 2.16
C ASP A 291 10.71 -14.98 1.89
N ALA A 292 11.56 -14.39 1.03
CA ALA A 292 11.47 -12.98 0.66
C ALA A 292 10.34 -12.65 -0.33
N TYR A 293 9.91 -13.63 -1.13
CA TYR A 293 9.11 -13.42 -2.35
C TYR A 293 9.79 -12.47 -3.34
N CYS A 294 11.10 -12.63 -3.50
CA CYS A 294 11.90 -11.82 -4.40
C CYS A 294 12.86 -12.71 -5.23
N PRO A 295 13.14 -12.31 -6.48
CA PRO A 295 14.17 -12.94 -7.28
C PRO A 295 15.57 -12.43 -6.88
N TYR A 296 16.57 -13.21 -7.23
CA TYR A 296 17.94 -12.74 -7.30
C TYR A 296 18.71 -13.52 -8.37
N LEU A 297 19.81 -12.96 -8.84
CA LEU A 297 20.71 -13.62 -9.78
C LEU A 297 22.01 -14.01 -9.06
N ILE A 298 22.54 -15.18 -9.38
CA ILE A 298 23.90 -15.60 -9.01
C ILE A 298 24.74 -15.55 -10.28
N LYS A 299 25.90 -14.89 -10.23
CA LYS A 299 26.85 -14.93 -11.35
C LYS A 299 27.41 -16.34 -11.51
N ASP A 300 27.57 -16.83 -12.73
CA ASP A 300 27.92 -18.25 -12.99
C ASP A 300 29.27 -18.70 -12.38
N ASP A 301 30.20 -17.75 -12.17
CA ASP A 301 31.47 -18.00 -11.49
C ASP A 301 31.38 -17.93 -9.95
N GLN A 302 30.18 -17.77 -9.42
CA GLN A 302 29.86 -17.64 -8.00
C GLN A 302 30.60 -16.47 -7.31
N SER A 303 30.95 -15.41 -8.06
CA SER A 303 31.64 -14.25 -7.47
C SER A 303 30.71 -13.15 -6.98
N LYS A 304 29.45 -13.14 -7.43
CA LYS A 304 28.50 -12.05 -7.19
C LYS A 304 27.06 -12.57 -7.14
N ILE A 305 26.24 -11.84 -6.38
CA ILE A 305 24.78 -11.90 -6.48
C ILE A 305 24.23 -10.52 -6.82
N LEU A 306 23.03 -10.51 -7.40
CA LEU A 306 22.25 -9.32 -7.74
C LEU A 306 20.80 -9.55 -7.30
N THR A 307 20.35 -8.86 -6.25
CA THR A 307 18.96 -8.91 -5.77
C THR A 307 18.15 -7.81 -6.43
N TYR A 308 16.88 -8.05 -6.75
CA TYR A 308 16.03 -7.10 -7.47
C TYR A 308 14.56 -7.48 -7.33
N ASP A 309 13.67 -6.69 -7.93
CA ASP A 309 12.27 -7.02 -8.11
C ASP A 309 11.98 -7.31 -9.58
N ASP A 310 11.16 -8.34 -9.84
CA ASP A 310 10.68 -8.73 -11.17
C ASP A 310 9.13 -8.65 -11.21
N PRO A 311 8.49 -8.91 -12.36
CA PRO A 311 7.03 -8.86 -12.44
C PRO A 311 6.32 -9.75 -11.41
N GLU A 312 6.90 -10.89 -11.02
CA GLU A 312 6.29 -11.82 -10.07
C GLU A 312 6.40 -11.30 -8.63
N SER A 313 7.54 -10.73 -8.22
CA SER A 313 7.65 -10.11 -6.89
C SER A 313 6.80 -8.84 -6.77
N ILE A 314 6.69 -8.06 -7.85
CA ILE A 314 5.76 -6.91 -7.92
C ILE A 314 4.31 -7.37 -7.74
N ARG A 315 3.90 -8.47 -8.39
CA ARG A 315 2.56 -9.05 -8.19
C ARG A 315 2.29 -9.34 -6.71
N TYR A 316 3.18 -10.05 -6.02
CA TYR A 316 3.01 -10.37 -4.60
C TYR A 316 2.92 -9.13 -3.72
N LYS A 317 3.69 -8.08 -4.03
CA LYS A 317 3.63 -6.80 -3.31
C LYS A 317 2.33 -6.04 -3.57
N CYS A 318 1.81 -6.05 -4.79
CA CYS A 318 0.50 -5.51 -5.12
C CYS A 318 -0.61 -6.25 -4.36
N GLU A 319 -0.57 -7.58 -4.36
CA GLU A 319 -1.52 -8.41 -3.58
C GLU A 319 -1.45 -8.10 -2.08
N TYR A 320 -0.24 -7.94 -1.53
CA TYR A 320 -0.05 -7.54 -0.14
C TYR A 320 -0.65 -6.14 0.15
N ALA A 321 -0.44 -5.17 -0.75
CA ALA A 321 -1.01 -3.83 -0.59
C ALA A 321 -2.54 -3.87 -0.59
N ILE A 322 -3.14 -4.71 -1.45
CA ILE A 322 -4.59 -4.94 -1.49
C ILE A 322 -5.08 -5.61 -0.21
N GLU A 323 -4.43 -6.69 0.23
CA GLU A 323 -4.80 -7.44 1.44
C GLU A 323 -4.76 -6.55 2.70
N LYS A 324 -3.80 -5.62 2.76
CA LYS A 324 -3.66 -4.66 3.85
C LYS A 324 -4.52 -3.41 3.69
N GLU A 325 -5.35 -3.33 2.65
CA GLU A 325 -6.22 -2.17 2.36
C GLU A 325 -5.42 -0.86 2.30
N LEU A 326 -4.17 -0.93 1.82
CA LEU A 326 -3.32 0.24 1.68
C LEU A 326 -3.89 1.20 0.64
N GLY A 327 -3.62 2.50 0.82
CA GLY A 327 -4.10 3.55 -0.06
C GLY A 327 -3.47 3.57 -1.46
N GLY A 328 -2.37 2.84 -1.66
CA GLY A 328 -1.65 2.85 -2.92
C GLY A 328 -0.42 1.96 -2.99
N VAL A 329 0.22 2.01 -4.15
CA VAL A 329 1.63 1.65 -4.34
C VAL A 329 2.40 2.86 -4.84
N MET A 330 3.71 2.89 -4.59
CA MET A 330 4.62 3.95 -5.00
C MET A 330 5.83 3.36 -5.70
N ILE A 331 6.25 3.92 -6.82
CA ILE A 331 7.34 3.43 -7.67
C ILE A 331 8.55 4.34 -7.50
N TRP A 332 9.70 3.74 -7.17
CA TRP A 332 11.02 4.35 -7.32
C TRP A 332 11.87 3.55 -8.32
N ALA A 333 12.09 3.98 -9.56
CA ALA A 333 11.57 5.19 -10.18
C ALA A 333 11.06 4.91 -11.59
N LEU A 334 10.17 5.79 -12.08
CA LEU A 334 9.69 5.74 -13.45
C LEU A 334 10.86 5.80 -14.43
N GLY A 335 10.75 5.03 -15.52
CA GLY A 335 11.80 4.87 -16.52
C GLY A 335 12.86 3.81 -16.18
N TYR A 336 12.96 3.34 -14.93
CA TYR A 336 13.95 2.32 -14.58
C TYR A 336 13.58 0.91 -15.08
N ASP A 337 12.33 0.67 -15.49
CA ASP A 337 11.92 -0.62 -16.06
C ASP A 337 11.83 -0.65 -17.60
N MET A 338 12.33 0.39 -18.26
CA MET A 338 12.32 0.50 -19.73
C MET A 338 13.29 -0.49 -20.38
N THR A 339 12.78 -1.66 -20.75
CA THR A 339 13.55 -2.71 -21.43
C THR A 339 13.18 -2.79 -22.91
N SER A 340 13.83 -3.70 -23.66
CA SER A 340 13.41 -4.05 -25.02
C SER A 340 12.02 -4.70 -25.07
N ASN A 341 11.51 -5.23 -23.96
CA ASN A 341 10.20 -5.85 -23.85
C ASN A 341 9.12 -4.84 -23.41
N GLY A 342 9.49 -3.57 -23.20
CA GLY A 342 8.61 -2.56 -22.61
C GLY A 342 8.83 -2.41 -21.10
N GLN A 343 7.77 -2.02 -20.39
CA GLN A 343 7.76 -1.69 -18.97
C GLN A 343 7.10 -2.82 -18.16
N GLU A 344 7.84 -3.93 -18.01
CA GLU A 344 7.30 -5.19 -17.46
C GLU A 344 6.84 -5.05 -15.99
N LEU A 345 7.48 -4.17 -15.20
CA LEU A 345 7.11 -3.96 -13.80
C LEU A 345 5.85 -3.10 -13.69
N ILE A 346 5.73 -2.06 -14.51
CA ILE A 346 4.50 -1.24 -14.59
C ILE A 346 3.33 -2.07 -15.08
N GLN A 347 3.54 -2.92 -16.08
CA GLN A 347 2.52 -3.85 -16.57
C GLN A 347 2.08 -4.85 -15.48
N SER A 348 3.01 -5.30 -14.62
CA SER A 348 2.64 -6.13 -13.47
C SER A 348 1.75 -5.37 -12.47
N ILE A 349 2.01 -4.08 -12.24
CA ILE A 349 1.13 -3.23 -11.41
C ILE A 349 -0.25 -3.10 -12.06
N GLU A 350 -0.33 -2.85 -13.36
CA GLU A 350 -1.60 -2.79 -14.09
C GLU A 350 -2.43 -4.07 -13.85
N GLN A 351 -1.85 -5.23 -14.15
CA GLN A 351 -2.54 -6.52 -14.06
C GLN A 351 -2.92 -6.88 -12.63
N ASN A 352 -2.02 -6.63 -11.66
CA ASN A 352 -2.14 -7.20 -10.32
C ASN A 352 -2.64 -6.22 -9.27
N TYR A 353 -2.59 -4.91 -9.56
CA TYR A 353 -3.09 -3.86 -8.68
C TYR A 353 -4.32 -3.16 -9.25
N ILE A 354 -4.33 -2.81 -10.54
CA ILE A 354 -5.46 -2.09 -11.15
C ILE A 354 -6.55 -3.05 -11.64
N GLU A 355 -6.20 -4.04 -12.46
CA GLU A 355 -7.16 -4.99 -13.04
C GLU A 355 -7.74 -5.95 -11.99
N ASN A 356 -6.95 -6.41 -11.03
CA ASN A 356 -7.47 -7.20 -9.89
C ASN A 356 -8.54 -6.45 -9.08
N GLN A 357 -8.59 -5.11 -9.13
CA GLN A 357 -9.68 -4.33 -8.56
C GLN A 357 -10.91 -4.30 -9.47
N HIS A 358 -10.72 -4.26 -10.79
CA HIS A 358 -11.80 -4.43 -11.76
C HIS A 358 -12.39 -5.85 -11.75
N VAL A 359 -11.61 -6.85 -11.34
CA VAL A 359 -12.06 -8.25 -11.10
C VAL A 359 -12.70 -8.41 -9.71
N GLN A 360 -12.77 -7.36 -8.91
CA GLN A 360 -13.75 -7.25 -7.84
C GLN A 360 -15.14 -6.82 -8.38
N GLU A 361 -15.50 -7.24 -9.59
CA GLU A 361 -16.83 -7.84 -9.75
C GLU A 361 -16.91 -8.96 -8.71
N TYR A 362 -17.40 -8.62 -7.52
CA TYR A 362 -18.06 -9.61 -6.68
C TYR A 362 -18.95 -10.37 -7.66
N ILE A 363 -18.64 -11.65 -7.92
CA ILE A 363 -19.64 -12.57 -8.45
C ILE A 363 -20.70 -12.52 -7.36
N ILE A 364 -21.66 -11.61 -7.49
CA ILE A 364 -22.72 -11.44 -6.51
C ILE A 364 -23.40 -12.80 -6.57
N PRO A 365 -23.34 -13.59 -5.50
CA PRO A 365 -24.00 -14.86 -5.49
C PRO A 365 -25.49 -14.55 -5.72
N ASP A 366 -26.09 -15.05 -6.79
CA ASP A 366 -27.54 -14.83 -7.04
C ASP A 366 -28.41 -15.52 -5.98
N HIS A 367 -27.81 -16.37 -5.15
CA HIS A 367 -28.45 -17.20 -4.16
C HIS A 367 -27.59 -17.31 -2.90
N PHE A 368 -28.25 -17.66 -1.79
CA PHE A 368 -27.54 -18.04 -0.58
C PHE A 368 -26.79 -19.36 -0.81
N TYR A 369 -25.52 -19.41 -0.41
CA TYR A 369 -24.72 -20.62 -0.41
C TYR A 369 -23.99 -20.78 0.92
N LEU A 370 -23.98 -22.00 1.47
CA LEU A 370 -23.20 -22.35 2.65
C LEU A 370 -22.39 -23.60 2.41
N LYS A 371 -21.08 -23.53 2.65
CA LYS A 371 -20.17 -24.67 2.57
C LYS A 371 -19.43 -24.84 3.88
N ALA A 372 -19.45 -26.06 4.39
CA ALA A 372 -18.69 -26.45 5.55
C ALA A 372 -17.51 -27.31 5.11
N TYR A 373 -16.28 -26.93 5.49
CA TYR A 373 -15.08 -27.68 5.13
C TYR A 373 -13.98 -27.58 6.20
N PRO A 374 -13.13 -28.61 6.34
CA PRO A 374 -13.33 -29.95 5.78
C PRO A 374 -14.63 -30.58 6.30
N ASN A 375 -15.16 -31.61 5.64
CA ASN A 375 -16.30 -32.39 6.13
C ASN A 375 -16.20 -33.81 5.57
N PRO A 376 -15.81 -34.83 6.37
CA PRO A 376 -15.62 -34.78 7.82
C PRO A 376 -14.48 -33.86 8.28
N PHE A 377 -14.57 -33.32 9.50
CA PHE A 377 -13.58 -32.41 10.11
C PHE A 377 -13.08 -32.91 11.46
N ASN A 378 -11.96 -32.37 11.93
CA ASN A 378 -11.48 -32.60 13.30
C ASN A 378 -12.03 -31.52 14.27
N GLN A 379 -11.27 -31.07 15.27
CA GLN A 379 -11.55 -29.88 16.07
C GLN A 379 -12.12 -28.66 15.32
N ASN A 380 -11.68 -28.31 14.10
CA ASN A 380 -12.12 -27.06 13.43
C ASN A 380 -12.87 -27.29 12.10
N CYS A 381 -14.05 -26.70 11.97
CA CYS A 381 -14.81 -26.62 10.71
C CYS A 381 -14.90 -25.17 10.26
N LYS A 382 -14.48 -24.86 9.03
CA LYS A 382 -14.73 -23.56 8.40
C LYS A 382 -16.11 -23.56 7.75
N LEU A 383 -16.78 -22.41 7.80
CA LEU A 383 -18.04 -22.15 7.12
C LEU A 383 -17.84 -20.98 6.17
N GLU A 384 -17.93 -21.26 4.89
CA GLU A 384 -18.03 -20.27 3.81
C GLU A 384 -19.51 -19.97 3.58
N ILE A 385 -19.89 -18.71 3.69
CA ILE A 385 -21.26 -18.23 3.47
C ILE A 385 -21.25 -17.17 2.40
N GLU A 386 -22.15 -17.29 1.45
CA GLU A 386 -22.34 -16.33 0.36
C GLU A 386 -23.76 -15.76 0.44
N ILE A 387 -23.89 -14.43 0.47
CA ILE A 387 -25.17 -13.75 0.57
C ILE A 387 -25.36 -12.67 -0.51
N SER A 388 -26.51 -12.72 -1.16
CA SER A 388 -26.87 -11.86 -2.30
C SER A 388 -27.33 -10.45 -1.90
N LYS A 389 -27.74 -10.26 -0.64
CA LYS A 389 -28.24 -8.99 -0.09
C LYS A 389 -27.90 -8.89 1.40
N ASN A 390 -27.89 -7.67 1.95
CA ASN A 390 -27.76 -7.48 3.40
C ASN A 390 -28.93 -8.16 4.09
N ILE A 391 -28.65 -9.11 4.99
CA ILE A 391 -29.69 -9.96 5.57
C ILE A 391 -29.36 -10.35 7.01
N PHE A 392 -30.39 -10.45 7.84
CA PHE A 392 -30.26 -11.06 9.15
C PHE A 392 -30.16 -12.58 8.99
N ILE A 393 -29.09 -13.15 9.52
CA ILE A 393 -28.81 -14.57 9.43
C ILE A 393 -28.46 -15.11 10.82
N LYS A 394 -29.03 -16.27 11.13
CA LYS A 394 -28.65 -17.07 12.29
C LYS A 394 -28.12 -18.42 11.81
N VAL A 395 -26.89 -18.75 12.20
CA VAL A 395 -26.28 -20.06 11.94
C VAL A 395 -25.98 -20.71 13.27
N SER A 396 -26.60 -21.85 13.53
CA SER A 396 -26.42 -22.63 14.75
C SER A 396 -26.04 -24.08 14.43
N ILE A 397 -25.34 -24.71 15.37
CA ILE A 397 -25.03 -26.13 15.33
C ILE A 397 -25.99 -26.88 16.24
N HIS A 398 -26.52 -27.97 15.73
CA HIS A 398 -27.40 -28.90 16.44
C HIS A 398 -26.80 -30.30 16.46
N ASP A 399 -27.06 -31.05 17.52
CA ASP A 399 -26.69 -32.47 17.61
C ASP A 399 -27.69 -33.39 16.86
N LEU A 400 -27.49 -34.71 16.97
CA LEU A 400 -28.35 -35.71 16.32
C LEU A 400 -29.79 -35.72 16.86
N LEU A 401 -30.01 -35.24 18.09
CA LEU A 401 -31.34 -35.14 18.71
C LEU A 401 -32.04 -33.82 18.35
N GLY A 402 -31.32 -32.88 17.74
CA GLY A 402 -31.81 -31.57 17.34
C GLY A 402 -31.56 -30.48 18.38
N ASP A 403 -30.86 -30.79 19.47
CA ASP A 403 -30.54 -29.82 20.51
C ASP A 403 -29.47 -28.84 20.02
N GLN A 404 -29.67 -27.54 20.27
CA GLN A 404 -28.74 -26.49 19.84
C GLN A 404 -27.49 -26.51 20.74
N VAL A 405 -26.34 -26.89 20.19
CA VAL A 405 -25.08 -26.98 20.93
C VAL A 405 -24.22 -25.73 20.78
N HIS A 406 -24.38 -24.95 19.71
CA HIS A 406 -23.61 -23.73 19.48
C HIS A 406 -24.34 -22.74 18.54
N ILE A 407 -24.07 -21.44 18.69
CA ILE A 407 -24.48 -20.40 17.73
C ILE A 407 -23.20 -19.79 17.15
N ILE A 408 -23.01 -19.93 15.84
CA ILE A 408 -21.85 -19.37 15.12
C ILE A 408 -22.12 -17.91 14.78
N ILE A 409 -23.33 -17.61 14.31
CA ILE A 409 -23.72 -16.28 13.83
C ILE A 409 -25.15 -16.00 14.26
N ASN A 410 -25.44 -14.77 14.66
CA ASN A 410 -26.78 -14.28 14.93
C ASN A 410 -26.82 -12.75 14.78
N LYS A 411 -26.68 -12.26 13.54
CA LYS A 411 -26.58 -10.82 13.23
C LYS A 411 -26.95 -10.53 11.77
N VAL A 412 -27.04 -9.24 11.43
CA VAL A 412 -27.08 -8.80 10.03
C VAL A 412 -25.68 -8.97 9.42
N LEU A 413 -25.60 -9.62 8.26
CA LEU A 413 -24.40 -9.65 7.42
C LEU A 413 -24.63 -8.80 6.17
N SER A 414 -23.58 -8.12 5.71
CA SER A 414 -23.56 -7.38 4.45
C SER A 414 -23.44 -8.32 3.25
N LYS A 415 -24.03 -7.99 2.10
CA LYS A 415 -23.89 -8.78 0.85
C LYS A 415 -22.42 -9.14 0.57
N GLY A 416 -22.15 -10.35 0.07
CA GLY A 416 -20.80 -10.85 -0.23
C GLY A 416 -20.47 -12.22 0.41
N HIS A 417 -19.17 -12.56 0.40
CA HIS A 417 -18.63 -13.78 1.00
C HIS A 417 -18.21 -13.53 2.45
N HIS A 418 -18.49 -14.49 3.33
CA HIS A 418 -18.16 -14.45 4.75
C HIS A 418 -17.59 -15.78 5.20
N ASN A 419 -16.52 -15.71 5.98
CA ASN A 419 -15.85 -16.89 6.53
C ASN A 419 -16.02 -16.93 8.05
N PHE A 420 -16.49 -18.07 8.54
CA PHE A 420 -16.60 -18.35 9.97
C PHE A 420 -15.93 -19.67 10.30
N SER A 421 -15.72 -19.92 11.58
CA SER A 421 -15.16 -21.19 12.04
C SER A 421 -15.87 -21.65 13.30
N TRP A 422 -16.12 -22.95 13.37
CA TRP A 422 -16.59 -23.62 14.56
C TRP A 422 -15.48 -24.51 15.12
N ASN A 423 -15.07 -24.24 16.36
CA ASN A 423 -14.19 -25.10 17.13
C ASN A 423 -15.03 -26.04 17.99
N ALA A 424 -14.98 -27.33 17.67
CA ALA A 424 -15.72 -28.40 18.31
C ALA A 424 -14.90 -29.19 19.34
N HIS A 425 -13.87 -28.57 19.94
CA HIS A 425 -13.00 -29.20 20.94
C HIS A 425 -13.79 -29.90 22.06
N ASP A 426 -14.86 -29.28 22.55
CA ASP A 426 -15.65 -29.79 23.68
C ASP A 426 -16.80 -30.74 23.27
N GLN A 427 -16.89 -31.09 21.99
CA GLN A 427 -17.99 -31.89 21.44
C GLN A 427 -17.57 -33.34 21.21
N LEU A 428 -18.51 -34.29 21.31
CA LEU A 428 -18.23 -35.71 21.05
C LEU A 428 -18.13 -35.98 19.55
N SER A 429 -17.28 -36.92 19.12
CA SER A 429 -17.26 -37.37 17.72
C SER A 429 -18.64 -37.86 17.30
N GLY A 430 -19.09 -37.47 16.10
CA GLY A 430 -20.45 -37.76 15.68
C GLY A 430 -20.94 -36.88 14.55
N ILE A 431 -22.23 -37.00 14.27
CA ILE A 431 -22.93 -36.21 13.26
C ILE A 431 -23.54 -34.99 13.94
N TYR A 432 -23.31 -33.81 13.35
CA TYR A 432 -23.95 -32.56 13.73
C TYR A 432 -24.64 -31.95 12.51
N PHE A 433 -25.54 -31.01 12.76
CA PHE A 433 -26.27 -30.29 11.75
C PHE A 433 -26.04 -28.79 11.89
N ILE A 434 -25.56 -28.16 10.83
CA ILE A 434 -25.57 -26.71 10.68
C ILE A 434 -26.98 -26.32 10.27
N ARG A 435 -27.67 -25.56 11.10
CA ARG A 435 -28.97 -24.97 10.79
C ARG A 435 -28.79 -23.49 10.51
N THR A 436 -29.28 -23.05 9.37
CA THR A 436 -29.20 -21.65 8.94
C THR A 436 -30.60 -21.09 8.75
N GLU A 437 -30.91 -20.00 9.45
CA GLU A 437 -32.18 -19.28 9.39
C GLU A 437 -31.95 -17.91 8.73
N ILE A 438 -32.63 -17.66 7.60
CA ILE A 438 -32.48 -16.48 6.74
C ILE A 438 -33.88 -16.04 6.28
N ASP A 439 -34.31 -14.83 6.63
CA ASP A 439 -35.69 -14.37 6.41
C ASP A 439 -36.72 -15.44 6.86
N ASP A 440 -37.54 -15.97 5.93
CA ASP A 440 -38.54 -17.03 6.16
C ASP A 440 -38.03 -18.44 5.75
N HIS A 441 -36.74 -18.58 5.44
CA HIS A 441 -36.13 -19.83 4.97
C HIS A 441 -35.21 -20.46 6.03
N VAL A 442 -35.27 -21.78 6.12
CA VAL A 442 -34.37 -22.57 6.99
C VAL A 442 -33.69 -23.65 6.15
N GLU A 443 -32.37 -23.62 6.09
CA GLU A 443 -31.55 -24.66 5.49
C GLU A 443 -30.84 -25.46 6.57
N THR A 444 -30.59 -26.76 6.33
CA THR A 444 -29.83 -27.60 7.26
C THR A 444 -28.81 -28.45 6.50
N ARG A 445 -27.55 -28.44 6.95
CA ARG A 445 -26.46 -29.23 6.38
C ARG A 445 -25.82 -30.16 7.40
N LYS A 446 -25.59 -31.41 7.00
CA LYS A 446 -24.94 -32.42 7.82
C LYS A 446 -23.42 -32.22 7.80
N ILE A 447 -22.80 -32.25 8.98
CA ILE A 447 -21.35 -32.30 9.17
C ILE A 447 -20.95 -33.46 10.08
N MET A 448 -19.72 -33.95 9.93
CA MET A 448 -19.20 -35.08 10.70
C MET A 448 -17.90 -34.71 11.41
N LEU A 449 -17.93 -34.75 12.75
CA LEU A 449 -16.76 -34.56 13.61
C LEU A 449 -16.06 -35.90 13.85
N LEU A 450 -14.80 -36.00 13.45
CA LEU A 450 -13.89 -37.11 13.72
C LEU A 450 -12.82 -36.63 14.71
N LYS A 451 -12.72 -37.27 15.88
CA LYS A 451 -11.61 -36.99 16.82
C LYS A 451 -10.52 -38.03 16.68
#